data_AF-A0A7S1HF86-F1
#
_entry.id   AF-A0A7S1HF86-F1
#
_cell.length_a   1.000
_cell.length_b   1.000
_cell.length_c   1.000
_cell.angle_alpha   90.00
_cell.angle_beta   90.00
_cell.angle_gamma   90.00
#
_symmetry.space_group_name_H-M   'P 1'
#
loop_
_entity.id
_entity.type
_entity.pdbx_description
1 polymer ?
#
loop_
_entity_poly.entity_id
_entity_poly.type
_entity_poly.pdbx_seq_one_letter_code
_entity_poly.pdbx_strand_id
1 'polypeptide(L)'
;SVCTAAGEGDVRTVRLLYECGVDVEVGDYDDRFPMHLAAAEARVLVVSFLLGISANPNCKDRWGATPLDDALRGGTPYHMYCAKLIAGWGGKVGVLKGTSEGKRLLAEMDRIDIDDVRALIKRLIASGHDKSTPQRPSERLVMASWESSMQLVEQSAKYKQRMLAASKEMDGVLTFL
;
A
#
# COMPACT_ATOMS: atom_id res chain seq x y z
N SER A 1 -17.97 3.37 -10.53
CA SER A 1 -17.97 3.18 -9.07
C SER A 1 -16.56 3.47 -8.53
N VAL A 2 -16.36 3.49 -7.21
CA VAL A 2 -15.00 3.63 -6.64
C VAL A 2 -14.07 2.49 -7.11
N CYS A 3 -14.60 1.28 -7.26
CA CYS A 3 -13.90 0.12 -7.82
C CYS A 3 -13.42 0.37 -9.27
N THR A 4 -14.29 0.87 -10.16
CA THR A 4 -13.91 1.20 -11.54
C THR A 4 -12.78 2.23 -11.59
N ALA A 5 -12.94 3.34 -10.85
CA ALA A 5 -11.92 4.39 -10.80
C ALA A 5 -10.59 3.87 -10.25
N ALA A 6 -10.63 2.96 -9.28
CA ALA A 6 -9.45 2.35 -8.70
C ALA A 6 -8.69 1.45 -9.70
N GLY A 7 -9.40 0.62 -10.48
CA GLY A 7 -8.80 -0.21 -11.53
C GLY A 7 -8.24 0.60 -12.71
N GLU A 8 -8.89 1.73 -13.05
CA GLU A 8 -8.41 2.63 -14.11
C GLU A 8 -7.20 3.49 -13.68
N GLY A 9 -6.93 3.57 -12.38
CA GLY A 9 -5.87 4.41 -11.84
C GLY A 9 -6.27 5.87 -11.66
N ASP A 10 -7.56 6.19 -11.68
CA ASP A 10 -8.09 7.54 -11.50
C ASP A 10 -8.15 7.92 -10.02
N VAL A 11 -6.98 8.25 -9.46
CA VAL A 11 -6.80 8.70 -8.08
C VAL A 11 -7.70 9.89 -7.75
N ARG A 12 -7.92 10.79 -8.71
CA ARG A 12 -8.74 11.99 -8.50
C ARG A 12 -10.19 11.62 -8.27
N THR A 13 -10.75 10.73 -9.09
CA THR A 13 -12.12 10.26 -8.89
C THR A 13 -12.25 9.45 -7.60
N VAL A 14 -11.27 8.59 -7.28
CA VAL A 14 -11.24 7.85 -6.00
C VAL A 14 -11.23 8.83 -4.80
N ARG A 15 -10.39 9.86 -4.85
CA ARG A 15 -10.32 10.91 -3.82
C ARG A 15 -11.63 11.67 -3.69
N LEU A 16 -12.20 12.15 -4.80
CA LEU A 16 -13.44 12.90 -4.80
C LEU A 16 -14.58 12.09 -4.19
N LEU A 17 -14.69 10.81 -4.56
CA LEU A 17 -15.70 9.91 -4.00
C LEU A 17 -15.51 9.74 -2.48
N TYR A 18 -14.28 9.53 -2.01
CA TYR A 18 -13.97 9.46 -0.58
C TYR A 18 -14.34 10.76 0.16
N GLU A 19 -13.99 11.92 -0.40
CA GLU A 19 -14.33 13.24 0.17
C GLU A 19 -15.84 13.51 0.20
N CYS A 20 -16.61 12.90 -0.72
CA CYS A 20 -18.07 12.90 -0.68
C CYS A 20 -18.67 11.90 0.32
N GLY A 21 -17.85 11.18 1.10
CA GLY A 21 -18.30 10.20 2.09
C GLY A 21 -18.67 8.83 1.50
N VAL A 22 -18.24 8.53 0.27
CA VAL A 22 -18.41 7.18 -0.28
C VAL A 22 -17.46 6.23 0.44
N ASP A 23 -18.01 5.13 0.94
CA ASP A 23 -17.22 4.07 1.54
C ASP A 23 -16.29 3.45 0.48
N VAL A 24 -14.99 3.46 0.78
CA VAL A 24 -13.94 2.88 -0.07
C VAL A 24 -13.76 1.39 0.21
N GLU A 25 -14.46 0.85 1.20
CA GLU A 25 -14.48 -0.58 1.52
C GLU A 25 -15.71 -1.31 0.94
N VAL A 26 -16.19 -0.84 -0.21
CA VAL A 26 -17.31 -1.48 -0.92
C VAL A 26 -16.76 -2.51 -1.90
N GLY A 27 -17.09 -3.79 -1.67
CA GLY A 27 -16.79 -4.89 -2.59
C GLY A 27 -17.64 -4.87 -3.85
N ASP A 28 -17.10 -5.36 -4.96
CA ASP A 28 -17.88 -5.68 -6.17
C ASP A 28 -18.60 -7.04 -6.05
N TYR A 29 -19.08 -7.59 -7.18
CA TYR A 29 -19.79 -8.88 -7.18
C TYR A 29 -18.94 -10.04 -6.63
N ASP A 30 -17.62 -9.95 -6.66
CA ASP A 30 -16.70 -10.97 -6.17
C ASP A 30 -16.08 -10.61 -4.82
N ASP A 31 -16.72 -9.69 -4.09
CA ASP A 31 -16.21 -9.11 -2.85
C ASP A 31 -14.83 -8.44 -3.05
N ARG A 32 -14.54 -7.95 -4.27
CA ARG A 32 -13.29 -7.23 -4.54
C ARG A 32 -13.45 -5.75 -4.24
N PHE A 33 -12.69 -5.34 -3.23
CA PHE A 33 -12.56 -3.95 -2.79
C PHE A 33 -11.72 -3.14 -3.79
N PRO A 34 -11.82 -1.81 -3.83
CA PRO A 34 -11.00 -0.93 -4.67
C PRO A 34 -9.50 -1.23 -4.62
N MET A 35 -8.99 -1.65 -3.45
CA MET A 35 -7.59 -2.01 -3.29
C MET A 35 -7.19 -3.27 -4.07
N HIS A 36 -8.08 -4.27 -4.23
CA HIS A 36 -7.84 -5.44 -5.08
C HIS A 36 -7.65 -5.02 -6.53
N LEU A 37 -8.56 -4.20 -7.05
CA LEU A 37 -8.52 -3.75 -8.44
C LEU A 37 -7.32 -2.85 -8.72
N ALA A 38 -7.00 -1.93 -7.81
CA ALA A 38 -5.82 -1.09 -7.93
C ALA A 38 -4.52 -1.92 -7.88
N ALA A 39 -4.48 -2.96 -7.04
CA ALA A 39 -3.33 -3.86 -6.95
C ALA A 39 -3.17 -4.73 -8.21
N ALA A 40 -4.27 -5.32 -8.70
CA ALA A 40 -4.31 -6.17 -9.89
C ALA A 40 -3.98 -5.43 -11.20
N GLU A 41 -4.21 -4.11 -11.23
CA GLU A 41 -3.94 -3.25 -12.39
C GLU A 41 -2.67 -2.39 -12.21
N ALA A 42 -1.84 -2.70 -11.19
CA ALA A 42 -0.61 -2.00 -10.87
C ALA A 42 -0.75 -0.46 -10.70
N ARG A 43 -1.87 -0.01 -10.15
CA ARG A 43 -2.17 1.42 -9.91
C ARG A 43 -1.52 1.92 -8.63
N VAL A 44 -0.19 2.07 -8.67
CA VAL A 44 0.65 2.43 -7.51
C VAL A 44 0.14 3.66 -6.76
N LEU A 45 -0.30 4.71 -7.46
CA LEU A 45 -0.82 5.92 -6.81
C LEU A 45 -2.17 5.70 -6.11
N VAL A 46 -3.08 4.90 -6.69
CA VAL A 46 -4.36 4.57 -6.06
C VAL A 46 -4.12 3.70 -4.84
N VAL A 47 -3.27 2.67 -4.94
CA VAL A 47 -2.87 1.84 -3.80
C VAL A 47 -2.27 2.69 -2.69
N SER A 48 -1.33 3.58 -3.05
CA SER A 48 -0.76 4.53 -2.10
C SER A 48 -1.86 5.33 -1.41
N PHE A 49 -2.76 5.98 -2.16
CA PHE A 49 -3.87 6.78 -1.62
C PHE A 49 -4.77 6.00 -0.67
N LEU A 50 -5.26 4.82 -1.10
CA LEU A 50 -6.13 3.96 -0.30
C LEU A 50 -5.48 3.56 1.03
N LEU A 51 -4.19 3.25 1.03
CA LEU A 51 -3.46 2.92 2.25
C LEU A 51 -3.38 4.09 3.23
N GLY A 52 -3.14 5.32 2.76
CA GLY A 52 -3.04 6.46 3.67
C GLY A 52 -4.37 7.05 4.13
N ILE A 53 -5.50 6.67 3.53
CA ILE A 53 -6.82 6.84 4.15
C ILE A 53 -7.18 5.68 5.11
N SER A 54 -6.21 4.83 5.46
CA SER A 54 -6.34 3.69 6.37
C SER A 54 -7.29 2.57 5.90
N ALA A 55 -7.46 2.39 4.59
CA ALA A 55 -8.21 1.23 4.07
C ALA A 55 -7.50 -0.08 4.44
N ASN A 56 -8.28 -1.13 4.73
CA ASN A 56 -7.76 -2.41 5.19
C ASN A 56 -6.90 -3.12 4.12
N PRO A 57 -5.57 -3.28 4.31
CA PRO A 57 -4.70 -3.96 3.35
C PRO A 57 -4.86 -5.49 3.33
N ASN A 58 -5.64 -6.03 4.27
CA ASN A 58 -5.91 -7.46 4.43
C ASN A 58 -7.37 -7.82 4.13
N CYS A 59 -8.10 -6.94 3.42
CA CYS A 59 -9.40 -7.31 2.87
C CYS A 59 -9.27 -8.56 1.99
N LYS A 60 -10.34 -9.35 1.91
CA LYS A 60 -10.34 -10.62 1.19
C LYS A 60 -11.49 -10.62 0.19
N ASP A 61 -11.19 -11.05 -1.02
CA ASP A 61 -12.21 -11.36 -2.01
C ASP A 61 -12.93 -12.69 -1.70
N ARG A 62 -13.91 -13.04 -2.53
CA ARG A 62 -14.71 -14.27 -2.43
C ARG A 62 -13.89 -15.55 -2.33
N TRP A 63 -12.68 -15.58 -2.89
CA TRP A 63 -11.80 -16.73 -2.88
C TRP A 63 -10.72 -16.66 -1.79
N GLY A 64 -10.78 -15.65 -0.93
CA GLY A 64 -9.83 -15.42 0.14
C GLY A 64 -8.51 -14.80 -0.32
N ALA A 65 -8.44 -14.31 -1.56
CA ALA A 65 -7.27 -13.57 -2.03
C ALA A 65 -7.26 -12.17 -1.44
N THR A 66 -6.07 -11.67 -1.11
CA THR A 66 -5.87 -10.31 -0.63
C THR A 66 -5.35 -9.39 -1.74
N PRO A 67 -5.39 -8.06 -1.57
CA PRO A 67 -4.76 -7.15 -2.52
C PRO A 67 -3.26 -7.44 -2.73
N LEU A 68 -2.58 -7.97 -1.71
CA LEU A 68 -1.19 -8.41 -1.84
C LEU A 68 -1.07 -9.64 -2.76
N ASP A 69 -2.01 -10.59 -2.69
CA ASP A 69 -2.02 -11.74 -3.60
C ASP A 69 -2.23 -11.30 -5.06
N ASP A 70 -3.13 -10.35 -5.31
CA ASP A 70 -3.37 -9.79 -6.65
C ASP A 70 -2.13 -9.04 -7.17
N ALA A 71 -1.51 -8.20 -6.33
CA ALA A 71 -0.28 -7.51 -6.68
C ALA A 71 0.86 -8.49 -7.02
N LEU A 72 1.08 -9.54 -6.24
CA LEU A 72 2.18 -10.48 -6.49
C LEU A 72 2.00 -11.28 -7.79
N ARG A 73 0.76 -11.55 -8.21
CA ARG A 73 0.47 -12.32 -9.44
C ARG A 73 0.65 -11.53 -10.73
N GLY A 74 0.55 -10.20 -10.70
CA GLY A 74 0.55 -9.40 -11.91
C GLY A 74 1.89 -9.32 -12.66
N GLY A 75 2.99 -9.79 -12.06
CA GLY A 75 4.24 -10.12 -12.77
C GLY A 75 5.01 -8.95 -13.40
N THR A 76 4.62 -7.70 -13.14
CA THR A 76 5.37 -6.51 -13.61
C THR A 76 6.10 -5.80 -12.47
N PRO A 77 7.10 -4.95 -12.76
CA PRO A 77 7.76 -4.16 -11.72
C PRO A 77 6.78 -3.29 -10.92
N TYR A 78 5.77 -2.70 -11.58
CA TYR A 78 4.75 -1.87 -10.94
C TYR A 78 3.84 -2.66 -9.99
N HIS A 79 3.52 -3.90 -10.35
CA HIS A 79 2.82 -4.84 -9.47
C HIS A 79 3.63 -5.11 -8.19
N MET A 80 4.94 -5.32 -8.33
CA MET A 80 5.80 -5.52 -7.17
C MET A 80 5.97 -4.25 -6.32
N TYR A 81 5.86 -3.06 -6.92
CA TYR A 81 5.80 -1.80 -6.17
C TYR A 81 4.51 -1.69 -5.35
N CYS A 82 3.35 -2.04 -5.93
CA CYS A 82 2.11 -2.16 -5.17
C CYS A 82 2.24 -3.18 -4.03
N ALA A 83 2.81 -4.35 -4.31
CA ALA A 83 3.04 -5.40 -3.31
C ALA A 83 3.93 -4.88 -2.17
N LYS A 84 5.02 -4.18 -2.50
CA LYS A 84 5.95 -3.60 -1.50
C LYS A 84 5.26 -2.57 -0.62
N LEU A 85 4.41 -1.71 -1.18
CA LEU A 85 3.61 -0.76 -0.40
C LEU A 85 2.63 -1.50 0.52
N ILE A 86 1.82 -2.39 -0.02
CA ILE A 86 0.80 -3.12 0.75
C ILE A 86 1.46 -3.90 1.89
N ALA A 87 2.57 -4.60 1.63
CA ALA A 87 3.34 -5.31 2.64
C ALA A 87 3.94 -4.36 3.70
N GLY A 88 4.46 -3.20 3.30
CA GLY A 88 4.99 -2.17 4.21
C GLY A 88 3.93 -1.62 5.17
N TRP A 89 2.67 -1.58 4.75
CA TRP A 89 1.51 -1.20 5.57
C TRP A 89 0.89 -2.38 6.34
N GLY A 90 1.56 -3.54 6.38
CA GLY A 90 1.12 -4.71 7.15
C GLY A 90 0.13 -5.63 6.42
N GLY A 91 0.02 -5.49 5.10
CA GLY A 91 -0.69 -6.43 4.24
C GLY A 91 -0.02 -7.80 4.23
N LYS A 92 -0.83 -8.86 4.20
CA LYS A 92 -0.40 -10.26 4.26
C LYS A 92 -0.97 -11.02 3.07
N VAL A 93 -0.21 -12.01 2.61
CA VAL A 93 -0.69 -12.96 1.61
C VAL A 93 -1.81 -13.82 2.20
N GLY A 94 -2.87 -14.00 1.43
CA GLY A 94 -4.00 -14.87 1.75
C GLY A 94 -3.77 -16.23 1.10
N VAL A 95 -4.25 -16.38 -0.13
CA VAL A 95 -4.22 -17.64 -0.88
C VAL A 95 -2.81 -18.09 -1.26
N LEU A 96 -1.85 -17.15 -1.39
CA LEU A 96 -0.45 -17.51 -1.66
C LEU A 96 0.29 -17.98 -0.40
N LYS A 97 -0.31 -17.87 0.79
CA LYS A 97 0.33 -18.24 2.06
C LYS A 97 0.71 -19.73 2.06
N GLY A 98 2.00 -20.00 2.28
CA GLY A 98 2.53 -21.37 2.37
C GLY A 98 2.80 -22.04 1.02
N THR A 99 2.40 -21.43 -0.09
CA THR A 99 2.67 -21.94 -1.44
C THR A 99 4.12 -21.69 -1.85
N SER A 100 4.68 -22.56 -2.70
CA SER A 100 6.02 -22.37 -3.27
C SER A 100 6.10 -21.11 -4.14
N GLU A 101 5.01 -20.82 -4.86
CA GLU A 101 4.85 -19.60 -5.66
C GLU A 101 4.88 -18.34 -4.80
N GLY A 102 4.06 -18.30 -3.74
CA GLY A 102 4.03 -17.17 -2.80
C GLY A 102 5.39 -16.90 -2.15
N LYS A 103 6.11 -17.95 -1.74
CA LYS A 103 7.48 -17.81 -1.21
C LYS A 103 8.43 -17.17 -2.23
N ARG A 104 8.35 -17.59 -3.50
CA ARG A 104 9.18 -17.06 -4.58
C ARG A 104 8.87 -15.57 -4.83
N LEU A 105 7.60 -15.22 -4.94
CA LEU A 105 7.16 -13.85 -5.25
C LEU A 105 7.47 -12.89 -4.09
N LEU A 106 7.31 -13.32 -2.84
CA LEU A 106 7.72 -12.54 -1.67
C LEU A 106 9.24 -12.28 -1.67
N ALA A 107 10.04 -13.30 -1.99
CA ALA A 107 11.50 -13.14 -2.10
C ALA A 107 11.91 -12.20 -3.26
N GLU A 108 11.12 -12.13 -4.33
CA GLU A 108 11.33 -11.17 -5.42
C GLU A 108 10.98 -9.74 -5.00
N MET A 109 9.83 -9.55 -4.35
CA MET A 109 9.42 -8.27 -3.76
C MET A 109 10.43 -7.76 -2.72
N ASP A 110 11.04 -8.65 -1.95
CA ASP A 110 12.03 -8.28 -0.94
C ASP A 110 13.30 -7.66 -1.53
N ARG A 111 13.65 -7.97 -2.79
CA ARG A 111 14.79 -7.36 -3.50
C ARG A 111 14.55 -5.90 -3.89
N ILE A 112 13.29 -5.45 -3.88
CA ILE A 112 12.93 -4.08 -4.25
C ILE A 112 13.14 -3.16 -3.04
N ASP A 113 13.86 -2.08 -3.26
CA ASP A 113 14.01 -1.02 -2.26
C ASP A 113 12.72 -0.19 -2.17
N ILE A 114 12.28 0.09 -0.95
CA ILE A 114 11.12 0.96 -0.72
C ILE A 114 11.38 2.40 -1.18
N ASP A 115 12.64 2.84 -1.19
CA ASP A 115 13.03 4.18 -1.64
C ASP A 115 12.87 4.34 -3.16
N ASP A 116 13.07 3.28 -3.94
CA ASP A 116 12.77 3.27 -5.38
C ASP A 116 11.27 3.46 -5.63
N VAL A 117 10.43 2.80 -4.82
CA VAL A 117 8.97 2.96 -4.89
C VAL A 117 8.57 4.38 -4.54
N ARG A 118 9.16 4.95 -3.48
CA ARG A 118 8.93 6.36 -3.09
C ARG A 118 9.37 7.34 -4.19
N ALA A 119 10.52 7.10 -4.82
CA ALA A 119 11.01 7.90 -5.93
C ALA A 119 10.09 7.81 -7.16
N LEU A 120 9.53 6.63 -7.44
CA LEU A 120 8.52 6.46 -8.48
C LEU A 120 7.26 7.27 -8.17
N ILE A 121 6.71 7.17 -6.96
CA ILE A 121 5.51 7.92 -6.57
C ILE A 121 5.73 9.43 -6.76
N LYS A 122 6.87 9.95 -6.30
CA LYS A 122 7.25 11.36 -6.50
C LYS A 122 7.28 11.75 -7.97
N ARG A 123 7.87 10.91 -8.84
CA ARG A 123 7.90 11.15 -10.29
C ARG A 123 6.51 11.12 -10.92
N LEU A 124 5.66 10.18 -10.54
CA LEU A 124 4.30 10.05 -11.08
C LEU A 124 3.42 11.26 -10.69
N ILE A 125 3.56 11.75 -9.45
CA ILE A 125 2.90 12.98 -9.00
C ILE A 125 3.42 14.20 -9.79
N ALA A 126 4.73 14.29 -10.00
CA ALA A 126 5.35 15.41 -10.70
C ALA A 126 5.08 15.44 -12.22
N SER A 127 4.98 14.27 -12.86
CA SER A 127 4.83 14.15 -14.32
C SER A 127 3.41 14.40 -14.83
N GLY A 128 2.44 14.62 -13.94
CA GLY A 128 1.06 14.92 -14.35
C GLY A 128 0.37 13.77 -15.10
N HIS A 129 0.91 12.55 -15.07
CA HIS A 129 0.15 11.33 -15.37
C HIS A 129 -1.00 11.12 -14.39
N ASP A 130 -1.02 11.95 -13.35
CA ASP A 130 -2.13 12.21 -12.48
C ASP A 130 -2.78 13.55 -12.85
N LYS A 131 -4.07 13.53 -13.25
CA LYS A 131 -4.91 14.75 -13.42
C LYS A 131 -5.22 15.44 -12.07
N SER A 132 -4.50 15.08 -11.01
CA SER A 132 -4.69 15.46 -9.60
C SER A 132 -3.59 16.38 -9.06
N THR A 133 -2.77 17.04 -9.89
CA THR A 133 -1.95 18.14 -9.34
C THR A 133 -2.91 19.17 -8.72
N PRO A 134 -2.88 19.37 -7.39
CA PRO A 134 -3.89 20.20 -6.74
C PRO A 134 -3.60 21.66 -7.06
N GLN A 135 -4.42 22.24 -7.95
CA GLN A 135 -4.30 23.65 -8.31
C GLN A 135 -4.70 24.55 -7.13
N ARG A 136 -5.48 24.04 -6.16
CA ARG A 136 -6.04 24.83 -5.06
C ARG A 136 -5.27 24.68 -3.75
N PRO A 137 -5.08 25.76 -2.97
CA PRO A 137 -4.35 25.74 -1.70
C PRO A 137 -4.89 24.76 -0.64
N SER A 138 -6.20 24.50 -0.61
CA SER A 138 -6.85 23.61 0.38
C SER A 138 -6.43 22.14 0.22
N GLU A 139 -6.17 21.70 -1.00
CA GLU A 139 -5.77 20.33 -1.31
C GLU A 139 -4.28 20.08 -1.01
N ARG A 140 -3.44 21.14 -1.03
CA ARG A 140 -2.02 21.09 -0.61
C ARG A 140 -1.87 20.83 0.89
N LEU A 141 -2.80 21.33 1.71
CA LEU A 141 -2.79 21.11 3.16
C LEU A 141 -2.94 19.63 3.52
N VAL A 142 -3.73 18.89 2.74
CA VAL A 142 -3.95 17.45 2.94
C VAL A 142 -2.71 16.65 2.54
N MET A 143 -1.95 17.08 1.53
CA MET A 143 -0.66 16.47 1.18
C MET A 143 0.43 16.77 2.20
N ALA A 144 0.44 17.96 2.80
CA ALA A 144 1.29 18.24 3.96
C ALA A 144 0.91 17.35 5.15
N SER A 145 -0.39 17.09 5.36
CA SER A 145 -0.88 16.13 6.35
C SER A 145 -0.49 14.69 6.01
N TRP A 146 -0.44 14.33 4.72
CA TRP A 146 0.02 13.03 4.23
C TRP A 146 1.52 12.83 4.42
N GLU A 147 2.35 13.78 4.01
CA GLU A 147 3.81 13.77 4.22
C GLU A 147 4.14 13.75 5.71
N SER A 148 3.39 14.51 6.52
CA SER A 148 3.51 14.49 7.98
C SER A 148 3.08 13.14 8.58
N SER A 149 1.99 12.54 8.09
CA SER A 149 1.52 11.23 8.55
C SER A 149 2.48 10.11 8.15
N MET A 150 3.06 10.18 6.94
CA MET A 150 4.11 9.27 6.48
C MET A 150 5.39 9.39 7.33
N GLN A 151 5.79 10.62 7.69
CA GLN A 151 6.91 10.86 8.62
C GLN A 151 6.63 10.29 10.01
N LEU A 152 5.41 10.45 10.53
CA LEU A 152 5.02 9.92 11.84
C LEU A 152 5.00 8.39 11.86
N VAL A 153 4.46 7.75 10.82
CA VAL A 153 4.49 6.29 10.67
C VAL A 153 5.93 5.79 10.59
N GLU A 154 6.80 6.47 9.84
CA GLU A 154 8.22 6.11 9.72
C GLU A 154 8.99 6.29 11.04
N GLN A 155 8.70 7.35 11.80
CA GLN A 155 9.26 7.54 13.14
C GLN A 155 8.78 6.45 14.11
N SER A 156 7.50 6.06 14.05
CA SER A 156 6.94 5.00 14.91
C SER A 156 7.53 3.62 14.58
N ALA A 157 7.78 3.32 13.29
CA ALA A 157 8.39 2.08 12.84
C ALA A 157 9.86 2.00 13.28
N LYS A 158 10.63 3.08 13.12
CA LYS A 158 12.02 3.20 13.62
C LYS A 158 12.08 3.08 15.15
N TYR A 159 11.13 3.69 15.87
CA TYR A 159 11.04 3.58 17.33
C TYR A 159 10.77 2.13 17.77
N LYS A 160 9.82 1.45 17.12
CA LYS A 160 9.49 0.06 17.42
C LYS A 160 10.66 -0.89 17.14
N GLN A 161 11.40 -0.68 16.04
CA GLN A 161 12.61 -1.45 15.74
C GLN A 161 13.73 -1.24 16.76
N ARG A 162 13.95 0.00 17.23
CA ARG A 162 14.93 0.30 18.29
C ARG A 162 14.58 -0.36 19.61
N MET A 163 13.30 -0.33 20.01
CA MET A 163 12.85 -0.99 21.24
C MET A 163 12.99 -2.52 21.16
N LEU A 164 12.72 -3.11 19.99
CA LEU A 164 12.94 -4.55 19.75
C LEU A 164 14.42 -4.93 19.75
N ALA A 165 15.30 -4.08 19.22
CA ALA A 165 16.74 -4.29 19.26
C ALA A 165 17.28 -4.20 20.71
N ALA A 166 16.85 -3.17 21.47
CA ALA A 166 17.23 -2.99 22.86
C ALA A 166 16.74 -4.14 23.77
N SER A 167 15.54 -4.68 23.51
CA SER A 167 15.03 -5.86 24.21
C SER A 167 15.92 -7.10 23.97
N LYS A 168 16.35 -7.32 22.73
CA LYS A 168 17.23 -8.46 22.40
C LYS A 168 18.62 -8.33 23.00
N GLU A 169 19.14 -7.11 23.13
CA GLU A 169 20.42 -6.85 23.80
C GLU A 169 20.34 -7.13 25.31
N MET A 170 19.24 -6.75 25.98
CA MET A 170 19.01 -7.08 27.39
C MET A 170 18.86 -8.60 27.62
N ASP A 171 18.12 -9.30 26.76
CA ASP A 171 17.95 -10.74 26.86
C ASP A 171 19.28 -11.49 26.63
N GLY A 172 20.12 -10.98 25.72
CA GLY A 172 21.47 -11.51 25.47
C GLY A 172 22.41 -11.39 26.66
N VAL A 173 22.35 -10.28 27.42
CA VAL A 173 23.18 -10.08 28.62
C VAL A 173 22.76 -11.02 29.75
N LEU A 174 21.47 -11.31 29.89
CA LEU A 174 20.94 -12.25 30.89
C LEU A 174 21.26 -13.72 30.58
N THR A 175 21.68 -14.06 29.35
CA THR A 175 22.05 -15.44 28.99
C THR A 175 23.50 -15.79 29.32
N PHE A 176 24.31 -14.81 29.77
CA PHE A 176 25.72 -14.95 30.14
C PHE A 176 26.00 -14.76 31.65
N LEU A 177 24.95 -14.59 32.47
CA LEU A 177 25.00 -14.58 33.94
C LEU A 177 24.42 -15.88 34.49
#